data_AF-A0A1I7UYK6-F1
#
_entry.id   AF-A0A1I7UYK6-F1
#
_cell.length_a   1.000
_cell.length_b   1.000
_cell.length_c   1.000
_cell.angle_alpha   90.00
_cell.angle_beta   90.00
_cell.angle_gamma   90.00
#
_symmetry.space_group_name_H-M   'P 1'
#
loop_
_entity.id
_entity.type
_entity.pdbx_description
1 polymer ?
#
loop_
_entity_poly.entity_id
_entity_poly.type
_entity_poly.pdbx_seq_one_letter_code
_entity_poly.pdbx_strand_id
1 'polypeptide(L)'
;MTKMSAPLLLLILIPLFLAAPCKDSDLTDCGCVKRPTFEQSWLEATYPDVAAMYPPNTFSAATTTYECDAVSTSCPTGYKIVALDLRFLNMSTDPRKWTNPSTVPGIECRDGIWYKDGLMDSVQENFVSTSLACMKS
;
A
#
# COMPACT_ATOMS: atom_id res chain seq x y z
N MET A 1 -44.68 -53.70 -14.99
CA MET A 1 -44.46 -52.24 -15.03
C MET A 1 -43.47 -51.89 -13.92
N THR A 2 -42.17 -52.07 -14.15
CA THR A 2 -41.16 -51.05 -14.52
C THR A 2 -40.83 -50.06 -13.38
N LYS A 3 -39.65 -50.30 -12.76
CA LYS A 3 -38.60 -49.33 -12.33
C LYS A 3 -39.02 -48.22 -11.33
N MET A 4 -38.24 -47.75 -10.36
CA MET A 4 -36.79 -47.58 -10.13
C MET A 4 -36.68 -47.20 -8.63
N SER A 5 -35.76 -47.76 -7.84
CA SER A 5 -34.31 -47.43 -7.74
C SER A 5 -33.99 -46.19 -6.90
N ALA A 6 -33.28 -46.46 -5.81
CA ALA A 6 -32.23 -45.70 -5.13
C ALA A 6 -32.56 -44.39 -4.37
N PRO A 7 -32.09 -44.27 -3.11
CA PRO A 7 -32.23 -43.07 -2.30
C PRO A 7 -31.21 -42.03 -2.76
N LEU A 8 -31.65 -40.83 -3.15
CA LEU A 8 -30.72 -39.73 -3.45
C LEU A 8 -30.57 -38.82 -2.22
N LEU A 9 -29.67 -39.28 -1.35
CA LEU A 9 -28.92 -38.49 -0.40
C LEU A 9 -27.97 -37.59 -1.21
N LEU A 10 -28.27 -36.30 -1.37
CA LEU A 10 -27.33 -35.18 -1.62
C LEU A 10 -28.13 -33.92 -2.00
N LEU A 11 -28.64 -33.19 -1.01
CA LEU A 11 -28.67 -31.72 -1.15
C LEU A 11 -27.47 -31.23 -0.38
N ILE A 12 -26.37 -31.24 -1.14
CA ILE A 12 -25.09 -30.62 -0.86
C ILE A 12 -25.37 -29.31 -0.12
N LEU A 13 -25.04 -29.30 1.17
CA LEU A 13 -24.60 -28.08 1.82
C LEU A 13 -23.69 -27.38 0.82
N ILE A 14 -23.99 -26.14 0.46
CA ILE A 14 -23.00 -25.26 -0.15
C ILE A 14 -22.31 -24.64 1.06
N PRO A 15 -21.27 -25.24 1.66
CA PRO A 15 -20.57 -24.55 2.71
C PRO A 15 -19.57 -23.62 1.99
N LEU A 16 -19.45 -22.44 2.56
CA LEU A 16 -18.19 -21.74 2.72
C LEU A 16 -17.79 -20.82 1.58
N PHE A 17 -18.08 -19.55 1.86
CA PHE A 17 -17.14 -18.45 1.70
C PHE A 17 -16.63 -18.23 0.28
N LEU A 18 -17.36 -17.39 -0.44
CA LEU A 18 -16.69 -16.27 -1.10
C LEU A 18 -15.85 -15.57 -0.02
N ALA A 19 -14.60 -16.00 0.14
CA ALA A 19 -13.57 -15.11 0.61
C ALA A 19 -13.48 -14.03 -0.45
N ALA A 20 -14.35 -13.02 -0.34
CA ALA A 20 -14.00 -11.70 -0.83
C ALA A 20 -12.57 -11.47 -0.35
N PRO A 21 -11.61 -11.12 -1.23
CA PRO A 21 -10.30 -10.76 -0.74
C PRO A 21 -10.58 -9.69 0.31
N CYS A 22 -10.25 -9.98 1.57
CA CYS A 22 -10.33 -8.98 2.63
C CYS A 22 -9.42 -7.88 2.12
N LYS A 23 -9.99 -6.85 1.49
CA LYS A 23 -9.23 -5.68 1.11
C LYS A 23 -8.75 -5.16 2.44
N ASP A 24 -7.45 -5.26 2.68
CA ASP A 24 -6.86 -4.73 3.90
C ASP A 24 -7.40 -3.31 4.08
N SER A 25 -7.84 -3.00 5.30
CA SER A 25 -8.40 -1.68 5.60
C SER A 25 -7.45 -0.61 5.07
N ASP A 26 -7.99 0.38 4.37
CA ASP A 26 -7.22 1.56 3.93
C ASP A 26 -6.80 2.43 5.14
N LEU A 27 -7.26 2.08 6.35
CA LEU A 27 -6.91 2.70 7.62
C LEU A 27 -5.92 1.85 8.42
N THR A 28 -5.10 2.52 9.23
CA THR A 28 -4.23 1.94 10.25
C THR A 28 -5.02 1.55 11.49
N ASP A 29 -4.36 0.90 12.44
CA ASP A 29 -4.96 0.55 13.73
C ASP A 29 -5.30 1.80 14.59
N CYS A 30 -4.65 2.94 14.33
CA CYS A 30 -5.06 4.25 14.89
C CYS A 30 -6.24 4.91 14.16
N GLY A 31 -6.73 4.34 13.07
CA GLY A 31 -7.86 4.87 12.30
C GLY A 31 -7.50 5.90 11.24
N CYS A 32 -6.20 6.17 11.00
CA CYS A 32 -5.75 7.09 9.95
C CYS A 32 -5.45 6.38 8.65
N VAL A 33 -5.47 7.10 7.53
CA VAL A 33 -5.18 6.47 6.24
C VAL A 33 -3.77 5.91 6.17
N LYS A 34 -3.61 4.77 5.51
CA LYS A 34 -2.32 4.21 5.17
C LYS A 34 -1.65 5.04 4.07
N ARG A 35 -0.32 5.15 4.16
CA ARG A 35 0.49 5.69 3.07
C ARG A 35 0.43 4.70 1.89
N PRO A 36 0.14 5.16 0.66
CA PRO A 36 0.12 4.28 -0.48
C PRO A 36 1.52 3.76 -0.79
N THR A 37 1.56 2.53 -1.29
CA THR A 37 2.77 1.90 -1.81
C THR A 37 2.46 1.33 -3.19
N PHE A 38 3.48 1.12 -4.01
CA PHE A 38 3.28 0.55 -5.34
C PHE A 38 4.32 -0.50 -5.73
N GLU A 39 3.97 -1.31 -6.71
CA GLU A 39 4.82 -2.30 -7.35
C GLU A 39 4.82 -2.12 -8.88
N GLN A 40 5.71 -2.82 -9.56
CA GLN A 40 5.91 -2.72 -11.01
C GLN A 40 4.61 -2.88 -11.80
N SER A 41 3.83 -3.93 -11.52
CA SER A 41 2.58 -4.26 -12.21
C SER A 41 1.55 -3.11 -12.12
N TRP A 42 1.39 -2.52 -10.94
CA TRP A 42 0.50 -1.39 -10.73
C TRP A 42 0.98 -0.15 -11.50
N LEU A 43 2.28 0.11 -11.51
CA LEU A 43 2.86 1.26 -12.20
C LEU A 43 2.66 1.13 -13.72
N GLU A 44 2.91 -0.05 -14.27
CA GLU A 44 2.72 -0.34 -15.70
C GLU A 44 1.24 -0.25 -16.10
N ALA A 45 0.33 -0.74 -15.26
CA ALA A 45 -1.11 -0.71 -15.52
C ALA A 45 -1.71 0.69 -15.39
N THR A 46 -1.25 1.49 -14.42
CA THR A 46 -1.87 2.78 -14.05
C THR A 46 -1.19 3.96 -14.72
N TYR A 47 0.14 3.92 -14.84
CA TYR A 47 0.98 5.00 -15.35
C TYR A 47 2.05 4.47 -16.31
N PRO A 48 1.65 3.89 -17.47
CA PRO A 48 2.58 3.25 -18.40
C PRO A 48 3.69 4.20 -18.90
N ASP A 49 3.37 5.47 -19.13
CA ASP A 49 4.35 6.48 -19.55
C ASP A 49 5.42 6.72 -18.47
N VAL A 50 5.03 6.67 -17.19
CA VAL A 50 5.96 6.77 -16.07
C VAL A 50 6.82 5.51 -16.01
N ALA A 51 6.22 4.33 -16.10
CA ALA A 51 6.96 3.06 -16.10
C ALA A 51 8.03 3.02 -17.20
N ALA A 52 7.71 3.50 -18.40
CA ALA A 52 8.60 3.53 -19.56
C ALA A 52 9.83 4.44 -19.39
N MET A 53 9.81 5.39 -18.46
CA MET A 53 10.95 6.29 -18.19
C MET A 53 12.03 5.65 -17.30
N TYR A 54 11.74 4.52 -16.65
CA TYR A 54 12.65 3.93 -15.65
C TYR A 54 13.24 2.54 -15.98
N PRO A 55 13.45 2.08 -17.24
CA PRO A 55 14.24 0.87 -17.48
C PRO A 55 15.72 1.10 -17.11
N PRO A 56 16.45 0.11 -16.55
CA PRO A 56 16.06 -1.28 -16.26
C PRO A 56 15.53 -1.50 -14.82
N ASN A 57 15.06 -0.45 -14.14
CA ASN A 57 14.69 -0.55 -12.72
C ASN A 57 13.46 -1.45 -12.53
N THR A 58 13.42 -2.12 -11.37
CA THR A 58 12.26 -2.88 -10.90
C THR A 58 11.71 -2.29 -9.62
N PHE A 59 10.38 -2.29 -9.49
CA PHE A 59 9.68 -1.76 -8.32
C PHE A 59 8.93 -2.85 -7.56
N SER A 60 9.08 -2.88 -6.24
CA SER A 60 8.23 -3.68 -5.34
C SER A 60 7.62 -2.78 -4.26
N ALA A 61 6.47 -3.17 -3.74
CA ALA A 61 5.83 -2.43 -2.64
C ALA A 61 6.78 -2.34 -1.43
N ALA A 62 6.88 -1.15 -0.85
CA ALA A 62 7.64 -0.95 0.36
C ALA A 62 6.85 -1.43 1.59
N THR A 63 7.55 -1.88 2.63
CA THR A 63 6.91 -2.26 3.89
C THR A 63 6.72 -1.02 4.74
N THR A 64 5.48 -0.71 5.12
CA THR A 64 5.18 0.43 6.00
C THR A 64 4.63 -0.05 7.33
N THR A 65 5.27 0.40 8.42
CA THR A 65 4.87 0.17 9.81
C THR A 65 4.28 1.46 10.39
N TYR A 66 3.23 1.30 11.18
CA TYR A 66 2.48 2.40 11.79
C TYR A 66 2.51 2.25 13.30
N GLU A 67 3.21 3.16 13.96
CA GLU A 67 3.11 3.41 15.39
C GLU A 67 2.29 4.69 15.48
N CYS A 68 1.28 4.80 16.35
CA CYS A 68 0.29 5.89 16.28
C CYS A 68 0.89 7.33 16.40
N ASP A 69 2.18 7.42 16.67
CA ASP A 69 3.04 8.60 16.75
C ASP A 69 4.14 8.69 15.66
N ALA A 70 4.30 7.66 14.83
CA ALA A 70 5.32 7.57 13.78
C ALA A 70 4.94 6.62 12.63
N VAL A 71 5.24 7.02 11.39
CA VAL A 71 5.16 6.10 10.23
C VAL A 71 6.54 5.82 9.69
N SER A 72 6.89 4.54 9.54
CA SER A 72 8.18 4.12 8.99
C SER A 72 7.98 3.25 7.76
N THR A 73 8.59 3.63 6.64
CA THR A 73 8.60 2.85 5.41
C THR A 73 10.01 2.31 5.17
N SER A 74 10.14 1.04 4.84
CA SER A 74 11.43 0.36 4.66
C SER A 74 11.44 -0.52 3.43
N CYS A 75 12.65 -0.77 2.94
CA CYS A 75 12.93 -1.65 1.82
C CYS A 75 14.00 -2.68 2.18
N PRO A 76 14.01 -3.86 1.53
CA PRO A 76 15.05 -4.85 1.72
C PRO A 76 16.45 -4.29 1.46
N THR A 77 17.47 -4.96 2.03
CA THR A 77 18.87 -4.58 1.80
C THR A 77 19.19 -4.60 0.30
N GLY A 78 19.89 -3.57 -0.18
CA GLY A 78 20.23 -3.40 -1.59
C GLY A 78 19.16 -2.69 -2.43
N TYR A 79 18.01 -2.35 -1.85
CA TYR A 79 16.98 -1.52 -2.47
C TYR A 79 17.02 -0.09 -1.91
N LYS A 80 16.59 0.87 -2.72
CA LYS A 80 16.39 2.27 -2.32
C LYS A 80 14.90 2.57 -2.24
N ILE A 81 14.51 3.45 -1.34
CA ILE A 81 13.14 3.99 -1.35
C ILE A 81 13.03 4.98 -2.51
N VAL A 82 11.98 4.82 -3.31
CA VAL A 82 11.56 5.79 -4.32
C VAL A 82 10.18 6.30 -3.97
N ALA A 83 9.96 7.58 -4.20
CA ALA A 83 8.68 8.23 -4.01
C ALA A 83 8.11 8.69 -5.34
N LEU A 84 6.88 8.30 -5.64
CA LEU A 84 6.08 8.81 -6.75
C LEU A 84 5.12 9.87 -6.20
N ASP A 85 5.29 11.14 -6.60
CA ASP A 85 4.29 12.16 -6.35
C ASP A 85 3.14 11.97 -7.36
N LEU A 86 1.96 11.60 -6.86
CA LEU A 86 0.78 11.30 -7.66
C LEU A 86 0.15 12.55 -8.27
N ARG A 87 0.48 13.76 -7.80
CA ARG A 87 -0.03 15.03 -8.36
C ARG A 87 0.72 15.42 -9.63
N PHE A 88 2.02 15.16 -9.65
CA PHE A 88 2.92 15.55 -10.75
C PHE A 88 3.43 14.38 -11.57
N LEU A 89 3.15 13.15 -11.13
CA LEU A 89 3.61 11.90 -11.74
C LEU A 89 5.14 11.84 -11.92
N ASN A 90 5.88 12.34 -10.92
CA ASN A 90 7.34 12.32 -10.92
C ASN A 90 7.89 11.40 -9.83
N MET A 91 8.99 10.72 -10.13
CA MET A 91 9.70 9.94 -9.12
C MET A 91 10.88 10.71 -8.54
N SER A 92 11.08 10.55 -7.23
CA SER A 92 12.21 11.09 -6.49
C SER A 92 12.94 9.97 -5.77
N THR A 93 14.26 9.95 -5.91
CA THR A 93 15.18 9.01 -5.26
C THR A 93 16.23 9.74 -4.42
N ASP A 94 15.99 11.02 -4.07
CA ASP A 94 16.94 11.81 -3.28
C ASP A 94 17.16 11.14 -1.92
N PRO A 95 18.37 10.60 -1.64
CA PRO A 95 18.63 9.82 -0.43
C PRO A 95 18.59 10.68 0.84
N ARG A 96 18.62 12.01 0.72
CA ARG A 96 18.45 12.92 1.86
C ARG A 96 17.00 13.07 2.27
N LYS A 97 16.07 12.84 1.34
CA LYS A 97 14.62 12.91 1.56
C LYS A 97 14.03 11.53 1.82
N TRP A 98 14.52 10.52 1.10
CA TRP A 98 14.01 9.15 1.13
C TRP A 98 15.10 8.18 1.60
N THR A 99 15.39 8.23 2.90
CA THR A 99 16.29 7.28 3.56
C THR A 99 15.66 5.89 3.60
N ASN A 100 16.45 4.84 3.83
CA ASN A 100 15.92 3.50 4.10
C ASN A 100 16.40 3.03 5.50
N PRO A 101 15.53 2.97 6.52
CA PRO A 101 14.10 3.32 6.49
C PRO A 101 13.85 4.83 6.35
N SER A 102 12.68 5.19 5.80
CA SER A 102 12.15 6.55 5.74
C SER A 102 11.10 6.69 6.83
N THR A 103 11.42 7.44 7.88
CA THR A 103 10.55 7.61 9.05
C THR A 103 9.99 9.04 9.11
N VAL A 104 8.70 9.16 9.39
CA VAL A 104 8.03 10.42 9.75
C VAL A 104 7.67 10.34 11.23
N PRO A 105 8.53 10.84 12.13
CA PRO A 105 8.27 10.87 13.57
C PRO A 105 7.41 12.07 13.97
N GLY A 106 6.85 12.03 15.17
CA GLY A 106 6.17 13.19 15.77
C GLY A 106 4.92 13.55 14.99
N ILE A 107 4.11 12.56 14.69
CA ILE A 107 2.79 12.72 14.10
C ILE A 107 1.74 12.19 15.06
N GLU A 108 0.48 12.47 14.80
CA GLU A 108 -0.63 11.88 15.54
C GLU A 108 -1.82 11.67 14.62
N CYS A 109 -2.62 10.66 14.92
CA CYS A 109 -3.87 10.42 14.24
C CYS A 109 -5.03 11.11 14.96
N ARG A 110 -5.72 12.04 14.28
CA ARG A 110 -6.95 12.69 14.79
C ARG A 110 -8.03 12.62 13.74
N ASP A 111 -9.17 12.03 14.08
CA ASP A 111 -10.34 11.90 13.20
C ASP A 111 -10.02 11.33 11.81
N GLY A 112 -9.10 10.36 11.76
CA GLY A 112 -8.66 9.70 10.53
C GLY A 112 -7.65 10.47 9.67
N ILE A 113 -7.14 11.59 10.19
CA ILE A 113 -6.19 12.48 9.51
C ILE A 113 -4.87 12.51 10.29
N TRP A 114 -3.75 12.41 9.56
CA TRP A 114 -2.42 12.60 10.13
C TRP A 114 -2.09 14.08 10.34
N TYR A 115 -1.65 14.41 11.54
CA TYR A 115 -1.14 15.73 11.93
C TYR A 115 0.27 15.63 12.44
N LYS A 116 1.03 16.73 12.36
CA LYS A 116 2.29 16.83 13.08
C LYS A 116 2.03 17.13 14.55
N ASP A 117 2.69 16.40 15.44
CA ASP A 117 2.52 16.51 16.89
C ASP A 117 2.78 17.95 17.37
N GLY A 118 1.92 18.42 18.27
CA GLY A 118 1.93 19.79 18.79
C GLY A 118 1.57 20.88 17.77
N LEU A 119 1.19 20.53 16.55
CA LEU A 119 0.84 21.47 15.49
C LEU A 119 -0.56 21.20 14.91
N MET A 120 -1.14 22.24 14.31
CA MET A 120 -2.41 22.14 13.59
C MET A 120 -2.25 21.76 12.12
N ASP A 121 -1.01 21.71 11.64
CA ASP A 121 -0.70 21.37 10.26
C ASP A 121 -0.90 19.87 10.01
N SER A 122 -1.82 19.56 9.11
CA SER A 122 -2.00 18.20 8.63
C SER A 122 -0.86 17.82 7.69
N VAL A 123 -0.34 16.60 7.86
CA VAL A 123 0.62 15.99 6.92
C VAL A 123 -0.06 15.02 5.94
N GLN A 124 -1.38 14.89 6.04
CA GLN A 124 -2.22 13.97 5.30
C GLN A 124 -2.03 14.07 3.78
N GLU A 125 -2.05 15.29 3.23
CA GLU A 125 -1.95 15.47 1.78
C GLU A 125 -0.63 14.89 1.27
N ASN A 126 0.48 15.20 1.93
CA ASN A 126 1.78 14.64 1.57
C ASN A 126 1.82 13.11 1.72
N PHE A 127 1.11 12.58 2.73
CA PHE A 127 0.99 11.14 2.95
C PHE A 127 0.25 10.42 1.83
N VAL A 128 -0.89 10.95 1.38
CA VAL A 128 -1.74 10.28 0.39
C VAL A 128 -1.34 10.59 -1.05
N SER A 129 -0.70 11.73 -1.30
CA SER A 129 -0.21 12.11 -2.63
C SER A 129 1.15 11.53 -2.97
N THR A 130 1.85 10.90 -2.02
CA THR A 130 3.16 10.29 -2.27
C THR A 130 3.10 8.78 -2.07
N SER A 131 3.22 8.03 -3.17
CA SER A 131 3.28 6.56 -3.12
C SER A 131 4.73 6.10 -3.04
N LEU A 132 5.05 5.17 -2.14
CA LEU A 132 6.42 4.69 -1.93
C LEU A 132 6.63 3.28 -2.47
N ALA A 133 7.80 3.04 -3.06
CA ALA A 133 8.23 1.71 -3.48
C ALA A 133 9.71 1.47 -3.17
N CYS A 134 10.10 0.21 -3.26
CA CYS A 134 11.48 -0.22 -3.28
C CYS A 134 11.94 -0.34 -4.72
N MET A 135 12.99 0.40 -5.07
CA MET A 135 13.60 0.37 -6.39
C MET A 135 14.92 -0.40 -6.35
N LYS A 136 15.11 -1.29 -7.32
CA LYS A 136 16.39 -1.93 -7.62
C LYS A 136 16.78 -1.62 -9.05
N SER A 137 18.00 -1.09 -9.20
CA SER A 137 18.64 -0.77 -10.48
C SER A 137 19.53 -1.92 -10.94
#